data_AF-A0A239PK06-F1
#
_entry.id   AF-A0A239PK06-F1
#
_cell.length_a   1.000
_cell.length_b   1.000
_cell.length_c   1.000
_cell.angle_alpha   90.00
_cell.angle_beta   90.00
_cell.angle_gamma   90.00
#
_symmetry.space_group_name_H-M   'P 1'
#
loop_
_entity.id
_entity.type
_entity.pdbx_description
1 polymer ?
#
loop_
_entity_poly.entity_id
_entity_poly.type
_entity_poly.pdbx_seq_one_letter_code
_entity_poly.pdbx_strand_id
1 'polypeptide(L)'
;MQPIEEKIAALIEPVVRDAGFELVRVRVSGKQALTLQVMAERSDKTMSAEDCAALSRALSPVLDEADPIAGAYRLEVSSPGIDRPLTRLKDFEDWQGYEAKIELDRVVEGRRRFRGTLAGVEGENVMLDIEGEEETALIPFAWISAAKLVLTDALIRESLTAAKQAAATETTDEKRQHGEHP
;
A
#
# COMPACT_ATOMS: atom_id res chain seq x y z
N MET A 1 -23.57 2.79 0.85
CA MET A 1 -22.96 2.36 2.13
C MET A 1 -21.47 2.26 1.88
N GLN A 2 -20.64 3.05 2.56
CA GLN A 2 -19.19 2.96 2.38
C GLN A 2 -18.70 1.57 2.84
N PRO A 3 -17.83 0.90 2.05
CA PRO A 3 -17.08 -0.28 2.47
C PRO A 3 -16.46 -0.11 3.86
N ILE A 4 -16.40 -1.19 4.63
CA ILE A 4 -15.86 -1.13 5.99
C ILE A 4 -14.38 -0.74 6.00
N GLU A 5 -13.64 -1.15 4.97
CA GLU A 5 -12.24 -0.81 4.77
C GLU A 5 -12.02 0.69 4.62
N GLU A 6 -12.90 1.40 3.89
CA GLU A 6 -12.83 2.86 3.73
C GLU A 6 -13.06 3.58 5.06
N LYS A 7 -14.00 3.09 5.88
CA LYS A 7 -14.27 3.66 7.20
C LYS A 7 -13.08 3.46 8.14
N ILE A 8 -12.51 2.27 8.15
CA ILE A 8 -11.32 1.97 8.97
C ILE A 8 -10.14 2.80 8.48
N ALA A 9 -9.92 2.91 7.18
CA ALA A 9 -8.87 3.76 6.61
C ALA A 9 -8.99 5.20 7.09
N ALA A 10 -10.17 5.82 6.95
CA ALA A 10 -10.41 7.19 7.41
C ALA A 10 -10.19 7.37 8.92
N LEU A 11 -10.52 6.35 9.73
CA LEU A 11 -10.30 6.35 11.18
C LEU A 11 -8.81 6.33 11.54
N ILE A 12 -8.02 5.47 10.87
CA ILE A 12 -6.62 5.23 11.25
C ILE A 12 -5.63 6.17 10.55
N GLU A 13 -6.01 6.76 9.43
CA GLU A 13 -5.11 7.57 8.61
C GLU A 13 -4.45 8.75 9.34
N PRO A 14 -5.13 9.48 10.26
CA PRO A 14 -4.47 10.49 11.09
C PRO A 14 -3.35 9.89 11.95
N VAL A 15 -3.58 8.73 12.57
CA VAL A 15 -2.59 8.04 13.42
C VAL A 15 -1.40 7.55 12.62
N VAL A 16 -1.65 7.00 11.42
CA VAL A 16 -0.60 6.55 10.49
C VAL A 16 0.28 7.73 10.08
N ARG A 17 -0.33 8.88 9.79
CA ARG A 17 0.36 10.12 9.40
C ARG A 17 1.18 10.70 10.54
N ASP A 18 0.62 10.75 11.75
CA ASP A 18 1.31 11.25 12.95
C ASP A 18 2.51 10.37 13.32
N ALA A 19 2.44 9.07 13.00
CA ALA A 19 3.56 8.14 13.13
C ALA A 19 4.61 8.28 12.01
N GLY A 20 4.42 9.17 11.04
CA GLY A 20 5.36 9.44 9.95
C GLY A 20 5.28 8.46 8.79
N PHE A 21 4.15 7.77 8.63
CA PHE A 21 3.88 6.84 7.53
C PHE A 21 2.74 7.34 6.65
N GLU A 22 2.65 6.78 5.46
CA GLU A 22 1.53 6.92 4.55
C GLU A 22 0.74 5.60 4.52
N LEU A 23 -0.58 5.69 4.66
CA LEU A 23 -1.45 4.52 4.54
C LEU A 23 -1.52 4.09 3.07
N VAL A 24 -1.23 2.81 2.81
CA VAL A 24 -1.27 2.22 1.47
C VAL A 24 -2.53 1.40 1.28
N ARG A 25 -2.88 0.48 2.20
CA ARG A 25 -4.07 -0.35 2.05
C ARG A 25 -4.65 -0.74 3.40
N VAL A 26 -5.98 -0.74 3.49
CA VAL A 26 -6.73 -1.44 4.54
C VAL A 26 -7.51 -2.58 3.90
N ARG A 27 -7.48 -3.76 4.50
CA ARG A 27 -8.25 -4.91 4.04
C ARG A 27 -8.76 -5.73 5.21
N VAL A 28 -10.04 -6.04 5.21
CA VAL A 28 -10.62 -7.04 6.11
C VAL A 28 -10.77 -8.36 5.35
N SER A 29 -10.30 -9.45 5.95
CA SER A 29 -10.39 -10.78 5.33
C SER A 29 -10.62 -11.88 6.37
N GLY A 30 -11.00 -13.07 5.91
CA GLY A 30 -11.36 -14.19 6.77
C GLY A 30 -12.87 -14.32 6.99
N LYS A 31 -13.32 -15.51 7.39
CA LYS A 31 -14.74 -15.81 7.66
C LYS A 31 -15.04 -16.19 9.11
N GLN A 32 -14.07 -16.80 9.80
CA GLN A 32 -14.19 -17.24 11.20
C GLN A 32 -13.13 -16.61 12.09
N ALA A 33 -11.91 -16.46 11.57
CA ALA A 33 -10.87 -15.63 12.15
C ALA A 33 -10.68 -14.44 11.21
N LEU A 34 -11.19 -13.28 11.62
CA LEU A 34 -11.04 -12.06 10.85
C LEU A 34 -9.60 -11.53 10.99
N THR A 35 -9.06 -11.01 9.90
CA THR A 35 -7.78 -10.29 9.88
C THR A 35 -8.02 -8.91 9.30
N LEU A 36 -7.66 -7.89 10.08
CA LEU A 36 -7.53 -6.51 9.65
C LEU A 36 -6.07 -6.28 9.23
N GLN A 37 -5.82 -6.21 7.94
CA GLN A 37 -4.52 -5.89 7.38
C GLN A 37 -4.41 -4.39 7.12
N VAL A 38 -3.35 -3.78 7.64
CA VAL A 38 -2.97 -2.39 7.40
C VAL A 38 -1.58 -2.39 6.76
N MET A 39 -1.53 -1.94 5.51
CA MET A 39 -0.27 -1.70 4.81
C MET A 39 0.08 -0.22 4.87
N ALA A 40 1.28 0.11 5.32
CA ALA A 40 1.79 1.46 5.40
C ALA A 40 3.27 1.51 5.00
N GLU A 41 3.79 2.70 4.72
CA GLU A 41 5.20 2.91 4.45
C GLU A 41 5.58 4.38 4.59
N ARG A 42 6.87 4.68 4.69
CA ARG A 42 7.37 6.07 4.59
C ARG A 42 7.29 6.54 3.14
N SER A 43 7.43 7.84 2.92
CA SER A 43 7.41 8.41 1.57
C SER A 43 8.54 7.87 0.67
N ASP A 44 9.65 7.40 1.26
CA ASP A 44 10.76 6.73 0.59
C ASP A 44 10.55 5.21 0.38
N LYS A 45 9.35 4.70 0.63
CA LYS A 45 8.94 3.29 0.46
C LYS A 45 9.59 2.32 1.44
N THR A 46 10.26 2.82 2.48
CA THR A 46 10.82 2.00 3.54
C THR A 46 9.83 1.83 4.70
N MET A 47 9.91 0.68 5.35
CA MET A 47 9.27 0.42 6.65
C MET A 47 9.92 -0.83 7.25
N SER A 48 10.38 -0.69 8.48
CA SER A 48 11.10 -1.72 9.21
C SER A 48 10.16 -2.66 9.99
N ALA A 49 10.67 -3.73 10.60
CA ALA A 49 9.84 -4.60 11.44
C ALA A 49 9.44 -3.89 12.74
N GLU A 50 10.34 -3.08 13.28
CA GLU A 50 10.11 -2.23 14.45
C GLU A 50 9.08 -1.14 14.15
N ASP A 51 9.14 -0.54 12.96
CA ASP A 51 8.13 0.42 12.46
C ASP A 51 6.74 -0.22 12.44
N CYS A 52 6.62 -1.46 11.95
CA CYS A 52 5.36 -2.19 11.93
C CYS A 52 4.83 -2.43 13.35
N ALA A 53 5.69 -2.81 14.29
CA ALA A 53 5.31 -3.02 15.68
C ALA A 53 4.91 -1.70 16.37
N ALA A 54 5.62 -0.60 16.09
CA ALA A 54 5.31 0.72 16.61
C ALA A 54 3.96 1.23 16.09
N LEU A 55 3.72 1.12 14.78
CA LEU A 55 2.45 1.51 14.18
C LEU A 55 1.30 0.63 14.70
N SER A 56 1.50 -0.69 14.84
CA SER A 56 0.52 -1.59 15.43
C SER A 56 0.10 -1.14 16.84
N ARG A 57 1.07 -0.81 17.71
CA ARG A 57 0.80 -0.28 19.06
C ARG A 57 0.07 1.06 19.04
N ALA A 58 0.35 1.92 18.08
CA ALA A 58 -0.32 3.22 17.94
C ALA A 58 -1.77 3.07 17.46
N LEU A 59 -2.05 2.08 16.60
CA LEU A 59 -3.38 1.84 16.05
C LEU A 59 -4.31 1.12 17.02
N SER A 60 -3.79 0.23 17.86
CA SER A 60 -4.61 -0.60 18.77
C SER A 60 -5.61 0.21 19.61
N PRO A 61 -5.23 1.26 20.36
CA PRO A 61 -6.18 1.98 21.21
C PRO A 61 -7.34 2.62 20.43
N VAL A 62 -7.05 3.17 19.25
CA VAL A 62 -8.05 3.81 18.40
C VAL A 62 -9.03 2.79 17.83
N LEU A 63 -8.51 1.63 17.41
CA LEU A 63 -9.33 0.53 16.91
C LEU A 63 -10.17 -0.12 18.02
N ASP A 64 -9.61 -0.26 19.23
CA ASP A 64 -10.29 -0.82 20.39
C ASP A 64 -11.43 0.10 20.87
N GLU A 65 -11.24 1.42 20.83
CA GLU A 65 -12.28 2.38 21.21
C GLU A 65 -13.40 2.48 20.16
N ALA A 66 -13.05 2.50 18.87
CA ALA A 66 -14.02 2.63 17.80
C ALA A 66 -14.78 1.32 17.48
N ASP A 67 -14.19 0.17 17.83
CA ASP A 67 -14.68 -1.20 17.57
C ASP A 67 -15.34 -1.36 16.18
N PRO A 68 -14.60 -1.11 15.07
CA PRO A 68 -15.21 -1.00 13.75
C PRO A 68 -15.63 -2.35 13.16
N ILE A 69 -15.13 -3.48 13.70
CA ILE A 69 -15.35 -4.82 13.16
C ILE A 69 -16.10 -5.64 14.21
N ALA A 70 -17.27 -6.16 13.86
CA ALA A 70 -18.03 -7.01 14.75
C ALA A 70 -17.29 -8.34 15.03
N GLY A 71 -16.88 -8.53 16.29
CA GLY A 71 -16.24 -9.74 16.77
C GLY A 71 -14.72 -9.71 16.73
N ALA A 72 -14.09 -10.80 17.20
CA ALA A 72 -12.64 -10.85 17.32
C ALA A 72 -11.95 -10.86 15.96
N TYR A 73 -10.89 -10.05 15.82
CA TYR A 73 -10.01 -10.03 14.67
C TYR A 73 -8.54 -9.94 15.08
N ARG A 74 -7.65 -10.26 14.13
CA ARG A 74 -6.21 -10.05 14.25
C ARG A 74 -5.81 -8.79 13.50
N LEU A 75 -5.07 -7.89 14.16
CA LEU A 75 -4.42 -6.77 13.49
C LEU A 75 -3.08 -7.23 12.89
N GLU A 76 -2.91 -7.02 11.60
CA GLU A 76 -1.65 -7.24 10.88
C GLU A 76 -1.19 -5.93 10.25
N VAL A 77 -0.03 -5.44 10.70
CA VAL A 77 0.60 -4.24 10.14
C VAL A 77 1.84 -4.66 9.38
N SER A 78 1.96 -4.22 8.13
CA SER A 78 3.12 -4.55 7.28
C SER A 78 3.42 -3.45 6.28
N SER A 79 4.59 -3.54 5.64
CA SER A 79 4.84 -2.83 4.39
C SER A 79 4.15 -3.56 3.21
N PRO A 80 3.98 -2.89 2.04
CA PRO A 80 3.46 -3.54 0.83
C PRO A 80 4.43 -4.56 0.22
N GLY A 81 5.74 -4.30 0.31
CA GLY A 81 6.79 -5.12 -0.30
C GLY A 81 6.57 -5.36 -1.82
N ILE A 82 6.72 -6.61 -2.25
CA ILE A 82 6.57 -7.03 -3.66
C ILE A 82 5.14 -7.23 -4.13
N ASP A 83 4.17 -7.53 -3.25
CA ASP A 83 2.74 -7.62 -3.62
C ASP A 83 2.07 -6.25 -3.46
N ARG A 84 2.71 -5.24 -4.07
CA ARG A 84 2.35 -3.84 -3.89
C ARG A 84 1.02 -3.50 -4.56
N PRO A 85 -0.03 -3.17 -3.79
CA PRO A 85 -1.25 -2.63 -4.35
C PRO A 85 -1.03 -1.16 -4.75
N LEU A 86 -1.77 -0.73 -5.77
CA LEU A 86 -1.84 0.67 -6.20
C LEU A 86 -3.24 1.15 -5.86
N THR A 87 -3.35 1.96 -4.81
CA THR A 87 -4.65 2.34 -4.20
C THR A 87 -4.89 3.84 -4.22
N ARG A 88 -3.85 4.63 -4.48
CA ARG A 88 -3.86 6.09 -4.52
C ARG A 88 -3.30 6.55 -5.86
N LEU A 89 -3.74 7.70 -6.36
CA LEU A 89 -3.21 8.28 -7.61
C LEU A 89 -1.69 8.41 -7.60
N LYS A 90 -1.12 8.91 -6.50
CA LYS A 90 0.34 9.01 -6.29
C LYS A 90 1.06 7.67 -6.46
N ASP A 91 0.43 6.53 -6.14
CA ASP A 91 1.07 5.22 -6.34
C ASP A 91 1.33 4.93 -7.82
N PHE A 92 0.50 5.45 -8.73
CA PHE A 92 0.70 5.28 -10.18
C PHE A 92 1.80 6.19 -10.72
N GLU A 93 2.01 7.36 -10.09
CA GLU A 93 3.14 8.25 -10.40
C GLU A 93 4.46 7.69 -9.85
N ASP A 94 4.49 7.33 -8.56
CA ASP A 94 5.68 6.82 -7.86
C ASP A 94 6.25 5.55 -8.53
N TRP A 95 5.40 4.75 -9.16
CA TRP A 95 5.77 3.48 -9.80
C TRP A 95 5.70 3.53 -11.33
N GLN A 96 5.80 4.72 -11.92
CA GLN A 96 5.97 4.87 -13.37
C GLN A 96 7.15 4.01 -13.87
N GLY A 97 6.96 3.39 -15.04
CA GLY A 97 7.93 2.47 -15.66
C GLY A 97 7.84 1.02 -15.15
N TYR A 98 7.03 0.73 -14.13
CA TYR A 98 6.76 -0.64 -13.69
C TYR A 98 5.51 -1.21 -14.34
N GLU A 99 5.51 -2.53 -14.52
CA GLU A 99 4.37 -3.24 -15.04
C GLU A 99 3.28 -3.38 -13.95
N ALA A 100 2.03 -3.05 -14.31
CA ALA A 100 0.88 -3.12 -13.43
C ALA A 100 -0.26 -3.92 -14.05
N LYS A 101 -1.09 -4.50 -13.18
CA LYS A 101 -2.37 -5.09 -13.53
C LYS A 101 -3.47 -4.24 -12.90
N ILE A 102 -4.40 -3.77 -13.73
CA ILE A 102 -5.53 -2.92 -13.34
C ILE A 102 -6.83 -3.67 -13.64
N GLU A 103 -7.72 -3.74 -12.65
CA GLU A 103 -9.07 -4.31 -12.77
C GLU A 103 -10.11 -3.21 -12.54
N LEU A 104 -11.02 -3.06 -13.49
CA LEU A 104 -12.08 -2.07 -13.44
C LEU A 104 -13.37 -2.62 -12.82
N ASP A 105 -14.14 -1.72 -12.21
CA ASP A 105 -15.49 -1.98 -11.70
C ASP A 105 -16.51 -2.26 -12.82
N ARG A 106 -16.18 -1.85 -14.06
CA ARG A 106 -17.02 -1.92 -15.25
C ARG A 106 -16.27 -2.46 -16.46
N VAL A 107 -17.02 -2.99 -17.43
CA VAL A 107 -16.46 -3.43 -18.72
C VAL A 107 -16.20 -2.22 -19.60
N VAL A 108 -14.99 -2.10 -20.14
CA VAL A 108 -14.59 -1.11 -21.14
C VAL A 108 -14.02 -1.88 -22.33
N GLU A 109 -14.54 -1.63 -23.53
CA GLU A 109 -14.06 -2.30 -24.76
C GLU A 109 -14.04 -3.84 -24.66
N GLY A 110 -15.04 -4.43 -23.99
CA GLY A 110 -15.16 -5.88 -23.84
C GLY A 110 -14.21 -6.51 -22.82
N ARG A 111 -13.35 -5.73 -22.15
CA ARG A 111 -12.46 -6.20 -21.07
C ARG A 111 -12.65 -5.42 -19.78
N ARG A 112 -12.29 -6.04 -18.66
CA ARG A 112 -12.25 -5.42 -17.32
C ARG A 112 -10.85 -5.39 -16.72
N ARG A 113 -9.91 -6.07 -17.36
CA ARG A 113 -8.56 -6.27 -16.85
C ARG A 113 -7.58 -5.78 -17.89
N PHE A 114 -6.69 -4.92 -17.44
CA PHE A 114 -5.64 -4.30 -18.22
C PHE A 114 -4.32 -4.69 -17.60
N ARG A 115 -3.31 -4.87 -18.44
CA ARG A 115 -1.94 -5.16 -18.04
C ARG A 115 -1.02 -4.36 -18.96
N GLY A 116 -0.07 -3.66 -18.39
CA GLY A 116 0.81 -2.78 -19.13
C GLY A 116 1.80 -2.07 -18.23
N THR A 117 2.63 -1.21 -18.82
CA THR A 117 3.61 -0.40 -18.10
C THR A 117 2.96 0.91 -17.67
N LEU A 118 3.15 1.30 -16.41
CA LEU A 118 2.66 2.58 -15.92
C LEU A 118 3.39 3.73 -16.61
N ALA A 119 2.65 4.63 -17.24
CA ALA A 119 3.17 5.82 -17.90
C ALA A 119 2.96 7.11 -17.07
N GLY A 120 2.43 6.98 -15.86
CA GLY A 120 2.19 8.08 -14.91
C GLY A 120 0.70 8.38 -14.73
N VAL A 121 0.38 9.63 -14.40
CA VAL A 121 -0.99 10.12 -14.18
C VAL A 121 -1.18 11.41 -14.96
N GLU A 122 -2.36 11.55 -15.56
CA GLU A 122 -2.83 12.78 -16.20
C GLU A 122 -4.16 13.22 -15.57
N GLY A 123 -4.10 14.20 -14.66
CA GLY A 123 -5.27 14.66 -13.90
C GLY A 123 -5.80 13.56 -12.98
N GLU A 124 -6.99 13.04 -13.28
CA GLU A 124 -7.61 11.93 -12.55
C GLU A 124 -7.51 10.58 -13.32
N ASN A 125 -6.70 10.53 -14.38
CA ASN A 125 -6.51 9.35 -15.21
C ASN A 125 -5.14 8.72 -14.96
N VAL A 126 -5.12 7.39 -14.84
CA VAL A 126 -3.91 6.59 -14.86
C VAL A 126 -3.52 6.32 -16.31
N MET A 127 -2.27 6.60 -16.65
CA MET A 127 -1.70 6.32 -17.96
C MET A 127 -1.09 4.91 -17.99
N LEU A 128 -1.49 4.08 -18.94
CA LEU A 128 -1.02 2.70 -19.07
C LEU A 128 -0.62 2.37 -20.51
N ASP A 129 0.64 2.02 -20.72
CA ASP A 129 1.15 1.52 -22.00
C ASP A 129 0.87 0.02 -22.11
N ILE A 130 -0.07 -0.35 -22.97
CA ILE A 130 -0.50 -1.74 -23.15
C ILE A 130 0.24 -2.36 -24.33
N GLU A 131 0.81 -3.55 -24.14
CA GLU A 131 1.53 -4.25 -25.20
C GLU A 131 0.61 -4.51 -26.40
N GLY A 132 1.01 -4.01 -27.57
CA GLY A 132 0.26 -4.12 -28.82
C GLY A 132 -0.68 -2.96 -29.12
N GLU A 133 -0.75 -1.94 -28.26
CA GLU A 133 -1.47 -0.69 -28.51
C GLU A 133 -0.46 0.45 -28.80
N GLU A 134 -0.76 1.29 -29.80
CA GLU A 134 0.13 2.41 -30.19
C GLU A 134 -0.04 3.63 -29.29
N GLU A 135 -1.23 3.80 -28.70
CA GLU A 135 -1.57 4.92 -27.84
C GLU A 135 -1.57 4.49 -26.37
N THR A 136 -1.08 5.38 -25.50
CA THR A 136 -1.16 5.19 -24.05
C THR A 136 -2.63 5.27 -23.60
N ALA A 137 -3.10 4.23 -22.91
CA ALA A 137 -4.47 4.19 -22.42
C ALA A 137 -4.66 5.15 -21.23
N LEU A 138 -5.69 5.99 -21.29
CA LEU A 138 -6.13 6.83 -20.18
C LEU A 138 -7.26 6.13 -19.43
N ILE A 139 -6.96 5.63 -18.23
CA ILE A 139 -7.92 4.91 -17.38
C ILE A 139 -8.35 5.82 -16.23
N PRO A 140 -9.63 6.26 -16.17
CA PRO A 140 -10.12 7.03 -15.03
C PRO A 140 -9.90 6.29 -13.73
N PHE A 141 -9.24 6.94 -12.76
CA PHE A 141 -8.93 6.33 -11.47
C PHE A 141 -10.20 5.87 -10.73
N ALA A 142 -11.29 6.63 -10.89
CA ALA A 142 -12.60 6.28 -10.33
C ALA A 142 -13.19 4.96 -10.85
N TRP A 143 -12.69 4.41 -11.95
CA TRP A 143 -13.15 3.11 -12.48
C TRP A 143 -12.32 1.94 -11.97
N ILE A 144 -11.17 2.21 -11.36
CA ILE A 144 -10.25 1.18 -10.88
C ILE A 144 -10.83 0.57 -9.60
N SER A 145 -11.15 -0.72 -9.66
CA SER A 145 -11.61 -1.51 -8.52
C SER A 145 -10.47 -2.21 -7.77
N ALA A 146 -9.39 -2.54 -8.48
CA ALA A 146 -8.17 -3.06 -7.90
C ALA A 146 -7.00 -2.82 -8.85
N ALA A 147 -5.84 -2.46 -8.33
CA ALA A 147 -4.61 -2.40 -9.09
C ALA A 147 -3.43 -2.87 -8.25
N LYS A 148 -2.44 -3.48 -8.90
CA LYS A 148 -1.19 -3.89 -8.26
C LYS A 148 -0.06 -4.02 -9.26
N LEU A 149 1.17 -3.91 -8.78
CA LEU A 149 2.34 -4.19 -9.60
C LEU A 149 2.43 -5.69 -9.95
N VAL A 150 2.93 -5.96 -11.15
CA VAL A 150 3.27 -7.31 -11.60
C VAL A 150 4.67 -7.64 -11.08
N LEU A 151 4.82 -8.85 -10.56
CA LEU A 151 6.11 -9.34 -10.08
C LEU A 151 7.07 -9.53 -11.27
N THR A 152 7.95 -8.56 -11.44
CA THR A 152 9.03 -8.57 -12.44
C THR A 152 10.40 -8.53 -11.75
N ASP A 153 11.46 -8.90 -12.46
CA ASP A 153 12.82 -8.81 -11.93
C ASP A 153 13.20 -7.39 -11.49
N ALA A 154 12.69 -6.38 -12.20
CA ALA A 154 12.88 -4.97 -11.83
C ALA A 154 12.25 -4.67 -10.47
N LEU A 155 10.99 -5.09 -10.26
CA LEU A 155 10.29 -4.92 -8.99
C LEU A 155 10.98 -5.67 -7.83
N ILE A 156 11.47 -6.88 -8.10
CA ILE A 156 12.20 -7.66 -7.08
C ILE A 156 13.45 -6.90 -6.63
N ARG A 157 14.24 -6.36 -7.56
CA ARG A 157 15.45 -5.59 -7.23
C ARG A 157 15.14 -4.34 -6.43
N GLU A 158 14.10 -3.61 -6.82
CA GLU A 158 13.66 -2.40 -6.11
C GLU A 158 13.22 -2.73 -4.68
N SER A 159 12.36 -3.74 -4.52
CA SER A 159 11.89 -4.15 -3.19
C SER A 159 13.02 -4.67 -2.29
N LEU A 160 14.04 -5.34 -2.84
CA LEU A 160 15.21 -5.77 -2.09
C LEU A 160 16.08 -4.59 -1.65
N THR A 161 16.14 -3.52 -2.46
CA THR A 161 16.86 -2.29 -2.10
C THR A 161 16.15 -1.56 -0.95
N ALA A 162 14.84 -1.37 -1.05
CA ALA A 162 14.04 -0.78 0.03
C ALA A 162 14.13 -1.59 1.33
N ALA A 163 14.08 -2.93 1.24
CA ALA A 163 14.23 -3.81 2.41
C ALA A 163 15.62 -3.70 3.06
N LYS A 164 16.69 -3.60 2.25
CA LYS A 164 18.06 -3.38 2.77
C LYS A 164 18.22 -2.02 3.43
N GLN A 165 17.59 -0.97 2.88
CA GLN A 165 17.61 0.36 3.46
C GLN A 165 16.89 0.37 4.81
N ALA A 166 15.72 -0.27 4.91
CA ALA A 166 15.01 -0.42 6.18
C ALA A 166 15.89 -1.11 7.25
N ALA A 167 16.57 -2.21 6.90
CA ALA A 167 17.47 -2.92 7.82
C ALA A 167 18.71 -2.09 8.22
N ALA A 168 19.23 -1.25 7.31
CA ALA A 168 20.37 -0.37 7.61
C ALA A 168 19.98 0.78 8.56
N THR A 169 18.74 1.27 8.48
CA THR A 169 18.18 2.27 9.40
C THR A 169 18.02 1.70 10.80
N GLU A 170 17.49 0.48 10.95
CA GLU A 170 17.39 -0.24 12.25
C GLU A 170 18.77 -0.36 12.92
N THR A 171 19.79 -0.80 12.17
CA THR A 171 21.16 -0.96 12.70
C THR A 171 21.79 0.36 13.16
N THR A 172 21.37 1.49 12.57
CA THR A 172 21.89 2.81 12.90
C THR A 172 21.22 3.39 14.15
N ASP A 173 19.92 3.17 14.33
CA ASP A 173 19.19 3.59 15.53
C ASP A 173 19.58 2.77 16.76
N GLU A 174 19.80 1.45 16.64
CA GLU A 174 20.29 0.61 17.75
C GLU A 174 21.64 1.11 18.29
N LYS A 175 22.57 1.53 17.41
CA LYS A 175 23.88 2.08 17.81
C LYS A 175 23.78 3.44 18.50
N ARG A 176 22.77 4.25 18.17
CA ARG A 176 22.54 5.55 18.83
C ARG A 176 21.96 5.35 20.24
N GLN A 177 21.08 4.38 20.42
CA GLN A 177 20.44 4.12 21.72
C GLN A 177 21.37 3.43 22.73
N HIS A 178 22.34 2.62 22.28
CA HIS A 178 23.33 1.98 23.17
C HIS A 178 24.61 2.82 23.44
N GLY A 179 24.73 4.02 22.83
CA GLY A 179 25.91 4.88 22.93
C GLY A 179 25.88 5.91 24.07
N GLU A 180 24.80 5.98 24.85
CA GLU A 180 24.61 7.01 25.88
C GLU A 180 24.37 6.37 27.26
N HIS A 181 25.45 5.86 27.86
CA HIS A 181 25.56 5.74 29.32
C HIS A 181 27.03 5.99 29.72
N PRO A 182 27.34 7.13 30.39
CA PRO A 182 28.62 7.32 31.05
C PRO A 182 28.81 6.41 32.27
#